data_AF-A0A354P660-F1
#
_entry.id   AF-A0A354P660-F1
#
_cell.length_a   1.000
_cell.length_b   1.000
_cell.length_c   1.000
_cell.angle_alpha   90.00
_cell.angle_beta   90.00
_cell.angle_gamma   90.00
#
_symmetry.space_group_name_H-M   'P 1'
#
loop_
_entity.id
_entity.type
_entity.pdbx_description
1 polymer ?
#
loop_
_entity_poly.entity_id
_entity_poly.type
_entity_poly.pdbx_seq_one_letter_code
_entity_poly.pdbx_strand_id
1 'polypeptide(L)'
;MITYKVRASQFERVKLHEAIEKSLKTGLMRAGALVRLAARGSIKPAPKRQKARNLKGRHKSRPRQIVSRPGQPPRMHTSGNRNLKLILFAWDDRSKSVVVGPMLFKTTSGVKVTEVLEHGGRTVIRDKRRKRSVRIAARPFMRPALASEAPKFPNLFANSVK
;
A
#
# COMPACT_ATOMS: atom_id res chain seq x y z
N MET A 1 -3.02 -53.70 -5.45
CA MET A 1 -4.01 -52.63 -5.18
C MET A 1 -3.72 -52.11 -3.78
N ILE A 2 -3.28 -50.85 -3.64
CA ILE A 2 -2.93 -50.26 -2.35
C ILE A 2 -4.16 -49.50 -1.84
N THR A 3 -4.80 -50.03 -0.80
CA THR A 3 -6.00 -49.43 -0.20
C THR A 3 -5.60 -48.67 1.06
N TYR A 4 -5.59 -47.34 1.00
CA TYR A 4 -5.39 -46.52 2.19
C TYR A 4 -6.71 -46.44 2.96
N LYS A 5 -6.76 -47.06 4.16
CA LYS A 5 -7.92 -46.99 5.06
C LYS A 5 -7.64 -45.93 6.13
N VAL A 6 -8.18 -44.72 5.94
CA VAL A 6 -8.08 -43.65 6.95
C VAL A 6 -8.88 -44.09 8.19
N ARG A 7 -8.22 -44.14 9.36
CA ARG A 7 -8.91 -44.37 10.64
C ARG A 7 -9.82 -43.17 10.92
N ALA A 8 -11.13 -43.38 10.86
CA ALA A 8 -12.15 -42.36 11.01
C ALA A 8 -12.21 -41.71 12.42
N SER A 9 -11.47 -42.22 13.41
CA SER A 9 -11.64 -41.87 14.83
C SER A 9 -10.64 -40.87 15.42
N GLN A 10 -9.64 -40.35 14.66
CA GLN A 10 -8.55 -39.53 15.25
C GLN A 10 -8.43 -38.09 14.74
N PHE A 11 -9.28 -37.63 13.81
CA PHE A 11 -9.30 -36.21 13.45
C PHE A 11 -10.06 -35.43 14.52
N GLU A 12 -9.35 -34.90 15.52
CA GLU A 12 -9.84 -33.80 16.33
C GLU A 12 -10.03 -32.58 15.41
N ARG A 13 -11.19 -32.51 14.76
CA ARG A 13 -11.55 -31.52 13.74
C ARG A 13 -11.33 -30.09 14.23
N VAL A 14 -11.57 -29.84 15.52
CA VAL A 14 -11.33 -28.55 16.18
C VAL A 14 -9.85 -28.18 16.14
N LYS A 15 -8.96 -29.05 16.61
CA LYS A 15 -7.51 -28.82 16.61
C LYS A 15 -6.95 -28.62 15.20
N LEU A 16 -7.44 -29.39 14.22
CA LEU A 16 -7.03 -29.22 12.82
C LEU A 16 -7.46 -27.85 12.26
N HIS A 17 -8.70 -27.43 12.49
CA HIS A 17 -9.19 -26.12 12.04
C HIS A 17 -8.40 -24.99 12.69
N GLU A 18 -8.15 -25.06 13.99
CA GLU A 18 -7.33 -24.08 14.69
C GLU A 18 -5.90 -24.00 14.14
N ALA A 19 -5.28 -25.16 13.86
CA ALA A 19 -3.96 -25.22 13.24
C ALA A 19 -3.95 -24.58 11.84
N ILE A 20 -4.97 -24.89 11.03
CA ILE A 20 -5.15 -24.30 9.69
C ILE A 20 -5.31 -22.79 9.80
N GLU A 21 -6.24 -22.29 10.64
CA GLU A 21 -6.48 -20.86 10.81
C GLU A 21 -5.25 -20.11 11.30
N LYS A 22 -4.52 -20.67 12.27
CA LYS A 22 -3.27 -20.09 12.76
C LYS A 22 -2.22 -19.99 11.65
N SER A 23 -2.12 -21.04 10.83
CA SER A 23 -1.21 -21.08 9.70
C SER A 23 -1.59 -20.04 8.62
N LEU A 24 -2.89 -19.95 8.29
CA LEU A 24 -3.45 -18.98 7.36
C LEU A 24 -3.19 -17.55 7.81
N LYS A 25 -3.51 -17.24 9.08
CA LYS A 25 -3.28 -15.93 9.68
C LYS A 25 -1.80 -15.55 9.61
N THR A 26 -0.90 -16.48 9.94
CA THR A 26 0.55 -16.22 9.90
C THR A 26 1.03 -15.96 8.48
N GLY A 27 0.64 -16.80 7.51
CA GLY A 27 1.02 -16.67 6.11
C GLY A 27 0.47 -15.39 5.47
N LEU A 28 -0.82 -15.08 5.69
CA LEU A 28 -1.46 -13.89 5.16
C LEU A 28 -0.94 -12.60 5.81
N MET A 29 -0.63 -12.60 7.11
CA MET A 29 -0.02 -11.43 7.75
C MET A 29 1.38 -11.15 7.20
N ARG A 30 2.15 -12.20 6.90
CA ARG A 30 3.44 -12.06 6.19
C ARG A 30 3.24 -11.54 4.77
N ALA A 31 2.25 -12.04 4.04
CA ALA A 31 1.92 -11.53 2.70
C ALA A 31 1.57 -10.03 2.73
N GLY A 32 0.72 -9.60 3.66
CA GLY A 32 0.40 -8.18 3.88
C GLY A 32 1.61 -7.33 4.23
N ALA A 33 2.55 -7.87 5.01
CA ALA A 33 3.81 -7.21 5.33
C ALA A 33 4.71 -7.01 4.10
N LEU A 34 4.82 -8.03 3.22
CA LEU A 34 5.57 -7.93 1.96
C LEU A 34 4.99 -6.86 1.05
N VAL A 35 3.66 -6.85 0.86
CA VAL A 35 2.98 -5.82 0.04
C VAL A 35 3.21 -4.43 0.62
N ARG A 36 3.08 -4.26 1.95
CA ARG A 36 3.39 -3.00 2.64
C ARG A 36 4.83 -2.56 2.34
N LEU A 37 5.80 -3.47 2.43
CA LEU A 37 7.21 -3.16 2.21
C LEU A 37 7.48 -2.73 0.77
N ALA A 38 6.98 -3.49 -0.20
CA ALA A 38 7.10 -3.18 -1.62
C ALA A 38 6.47 -1.82 -1.96
N ALA A 39 5.26 -1.56 -1.47
CA ALA A 39 4.58 -0.28 -1.66
C ALA A 39 5.37 0.89 -1.02
N ARG A 40 5.85 0.75 0.21
CA ARG A 40 6.70 1.77 0.87
C ARG A 40 8.02 2.00 0.13
N GLY A 41 8.59 0.94 -0.44
CA GLY A 41 9.83 0.96 -1.21
C GLY A 41 9.68 1.69 -2.55
N SER A 42 8.52 1.56 -3.19
CA SER A 42 8.18 2.27 -4.44
C SER A 42 8.05 3.79 -4.26
N ILE A 43 7.58 4.23 -3.09
CA ILE A 43 7.41 5.64 -2.76
C ILE A 43 8.77 6.25 -2.40
N LYS A 44 9.37 6.97 -3.34
CA LYS A 44 10.64 7.67 -3.12
C LYS A 44 10.42 9.10 -2.62
N PRO A 45 11.32 9.65 -1.77
CA PRO A 45 11.29 11.06 -1.43
C PRO A 45 11.39 11.92 -2.69
N ALA A 46 10.68 13.05 -2.70
CA ALA A 46 10.87 14.04 -3.73
C ALA A 46 12.29 14.63 -3.62
N PRO A 47 13.04 14.76 -4.72
CA PRO A 47 14.39 15.30 -4.67
C PRO A 47 14.36 16.74 -4.14
N LYS A 48 15.26 17.05 -3.21
CA LYS A 48 15.50 18.44 -2.77
C LYS A 48 16.17 19.16 -3.92
N ARG A 49 15.48 20.12 -4.53
CA ARG A 49 16.06 20.88 -5.64
C ARG A 49 17.07 21.89 -5.07
N GLN A 50 18.31 21.86 -5.54
CA GLN A 50 19.28 22.93 -5.26
C GLN A 50 18.67 24.25 -5.74
N LYS A 51 18.75 25.29 -4.90
CA LYS A 51 18.32 26.64 -5.29
C LYS A 51 19.21 27.05 -6.48
N ALA A 52 18.62 27.18 -7.67
CA ALA A 52 19.32 27.84 -8.77
C ALA A 52 19.66 29.27 -8.30
N ARG A 53 20.96 29.54 -8.12
CA ARG A 53 21.46 30.91 -7.95
C ARG A 53 21.40 31.54 -9.32
N ASN A 54 20.67 32.64 -9.47
CA ASN A 54 20.83 33.46 -10.66
C ASN A 54 22.23 34.12 -10.61
N LEU A 55 22.81 34.48 -11.76
CA LEU A 55 24.09 35.22 -11.86
C LEU A 55 24.14 36.51 -11.01
N LYS A 56 22.99 37.06 -10.59
CA LYS A 56 22.87 38.26 -9.73
C LYS A 56 22.41 37.97 -8.29
N GLY A 57 22.57 36.74 -7.79
CA GLY A 57 22.26 36.37 -6.39
C GLY A 57 20.77 36.36 -5.99
N ARG A 58 19.85 36.87 -6.83
CA ARG A 58 18.40 36.86 -6.55
C ARG A 58 17.83 35.44 -6.61
N HIS A 59 17.16 35.00 -5.55
CA HIS A 59 16.38 33.77 -5.54
C HIS A 59 15.18 33.90 -6.51
N LYS A 60 15.09 33.05 -7.53
CA LYS A 60 13.88 32.96 -8.37
C LYS A 60 12.72 32.41 -7.53
N SER A 61 11.50 32.90 -7.79
CA SER A 61 10.23 32.48 -7.17
C SER A 61 10.13 30.96 -6.95
N ARG A 62 9.53 30.56 -5.82
CA ARG A 62 9.46 29.19 -5.27
C ARG A 62 9.36 28.10 -6.37
N PRO A 63 10.36 27.20 -6.50
CA PRO A 63 10.37 26.20 -7.56
C PRO A 63 9.19 25.24 -7.44
N ARG A 64 8.58 24.87 -8.58
CA ARG A 64 7.49 23.86 -8.63
C ARG A 64 8.03 22.51 -8.15
N GLN A 65 7.28 21.83 -7.28
CA GLN A 65 7.62 20.48 -6.79
C GLN A 65 7.67 19.47 -7.94
N ILE A 66 8.70 18.62 -7.96
CA ILE A 66 8.85 17.57 -8.97
C ILE A 66 7.87 16.45 -8.64
N VAL A 67 6.77 16.39 -9.38
CA VAL A 67 5.76 15.33 -9.29
C VAL A 67 6.18 14.10 -10.10
N SER A 68 5.71 12.91 -9.72
CA SER A 68 5.92 11.70 -10.54
C SER A 68 5.10 11.76 -11.83
N ARG A 69 5.58 11.07 -12.87
CA ARG A 69 4.84 10.86 -14.12
C ARG A 69 3.58 10.01 -13.85
N PRO A 70 2.51 10.15 -14.66
CA PRO A 70 1.38 9.21 -14.62
C PRO A 70 1.84 7.75 -14.71
N GLY A 71 1.17 6.84 -14.00
CA GLY A 71 1.52 5.42 -13.92
C GLY A 71 2.71 5.09 -13.01
N GLN A 72 3.57 6.06 -12.69
CA GLN A 72 4.68 5.88 -11.76
C GLN A 72 4.22 6.14 -10.31
N PRO A 73 4.82 5.47 -9.32
CA PRO A 73 4.44 5.65 -7.92
C PRO A 73 4.62 7.12 -7.49
N PRO A 74 3.81 7.59 -6.53
CA PRO A 74 3.85 8.98 -6.10
C PRO A 74 5.16 9.27 -5.36
N ARG A 75 5.65 10.51 -5.50
CA ARG A 75 6.77 11.00 -4.70
C ARG A 75 6.28 11.48 -3.33
N MET A 76 7.06 11.20 -2.30
CA MET A 76 6.78 11.68 -0.95
C MET A 76 7.28 13.11 -0.78
N HIS A 77 6.36 14.05 -0.58
CA HIS A 77 6.65 15.47 -0.39
C HIS A 77 6.68 15.91 1.10
N THR A 78 6.16 15.08 2.00
CA THR A 78 6.03 15.39 3.43
C THR A 78 6.80 14.36 4.26
N SER A 79 7.59 14.81 5.23
CA SER A 79 8.46 13.98 6.07
C SER A 79 7.97 13.86 7.53
N GLY A 80 6.69 13.58 7.74
CA GLY A 80 6.09 13.40 9.07
C GLY A 80 5.16 12.19 9.15
N ASN A 81 4.44 12.02 10.25
CA ASN A 81 3.60 10.84 10.49
C ASN A 81 2.43 10.71 9.49
N ARG A 82 1.90 11.83 8.98
CA ARG A 82 0.89 11.84 7.91
C ARG A 82 1.56 11.86 6.54
N ASN A 83 2.09 10.71 6.12
CA ASN A 83 2.75 10.56 4.83
C ASN A 83 2.17 9.38 4.03
N LEU A 84 2.50 9.33 2.74
CA LEU A 84 2.05 8.25 1.83
C LEU A 84 2.61 6.87 2.18
N LYS A 85 3.69 6.80 2.98
CA LYS A 85 4.27 5.55 3.46
C LYS A 85 3.55 4.95 4.66
N LEU A 86 2.53 5.63 5.18
CA LEU A 86 1.67 5.11 6.24
C LEU A 86 0.68 4.11 5.64
N ILE A 87 1.19 2.91 5.37
CA ILE A 87 0.45 1.78 4.82
C ILE A 87 0.24 0.78 5.95
N LEU A 88 -1.02 0.46 6.23
CA LEU A 88 -1.42 -0.46 7.28
C LEU A 88 -1.83 -1.81 6.70
N PHE A 89 -1.81 -2.84 7.54
CA PHE A 89 -2.37 -4.14 7.24
C PHE A 89 -2.89 -4.76 8.54
N ALA A 90 -3.96 -5.54 8.43
CA ALA A 90 -4.58 -6.21 9.56
C ALA A 90 -5.28 -7.49 9.11
N TRP A 91 -5.35 -8.44 10.04
CA TRP A 91 -6.19 -9.63 9.93
C TRP A 91 -7.65 -9.23 10.14
N ASP A 92 -8.53 -9.63 9.22
CA ASP A 92 -9.97 -9.60 9.40
C ASP A 92 -10.47 -11.01 9.71
N ASP A 93 -10.95 -11.19 10.94
CA ASP A 93 -11.39 -12.49 11.41
C ASP A 93 -12.69 -12.96 10.77
N ARG A 94 -13.54 -12.02 10.34
CA ARG A 94 -14.83 -12.35 9.71
C ARG A 94 -14.65 -12.94 8.32
N SER A 95 -13.76 -12.35 7.52
CA SER A 95 -13.47 -12.81 6.16
C SER A 95 -12.28 -13.78 6.07
N LYS A 96 -11.60 -14.03 7.20
CA LYS A 96 -10.36 -14.82 7.29
C LYS A 96 -9.33 -14.37 6.25
N SER A 97 -9.17 -13.04 6.13
CA SER A 97 -8.33 -12.41 5.12
C SER A 97 -7.43 -11.32 5.73
N VAL A 98 -6.45 -10.84 4.95
CA VAL A 98 -5.63 -9.68 5.35
C VAL A 98 -5.94 -8.51 4.44
N VAL A 99 -6.36 -7.41 5.06
CA VAL A 99 -6.55 -6.13 4.39
C VAL A 99 -5.23 -5.38 4.46
N VAL A 100 -4.74 -4.88 3.32
CA VAL A 100 -3.54 -4.04 3.24
C VAL A 100 -3.84 -2.78 2.43
N GLY A 101 -3.50 -1.62 2.96
CA GLY A 101 -3.88 -0.36 2.34
C GLY A 101 -3.24 0.89 2.96
N PRO A 102 -3.16 1.99 2.20
CA PRO A 102 -2.67 3.25 2.72
C PRO A 102 -3.70 3.83 3.71
N MET A 103 -3.22 4.44 4.79
CA MET A 103 -4.08 5.21 5.67
C MET A 103 -4.66 6.40 4.89
N LEU A 104 -5.98 6.55 4.93
CA LEU A 104 -6.63 7.73 4.37
C LEU A 104 -6.31 8.94 5.24
N PHE A 105 -5.59 9.91 4.68
CA PHE A 105 -5.48 11.23 5.30
C PHE A 105 -6.03 12.28 4.34
N LYS A 106 -6.83 13.17 4.90
CA LYS A 106 -7.38 14.32 4.17
C LYS A 106 -6.37 15.46 4.22
N THR A 107 -6.20 16.12 3.09
CA THR A 107 -5.57 17.45 3.06
C THR A 107 -6.55 18.48 3.64
N THR A 108 -6.07 19.65 4.04
CA THR A 108 -6.89 20.83 4.35
C THR A 108 -7.93 21.13 3.24
N SER A 109 -7.66 20.70 2.01
CA SER A 109 -8.58 20.81 0.87
C SER A 109 -9.70 19.77 0.83
N GLY A 110 -9.75 18.82 1.77
CA GLY A 110 -10.77 17.75 1.85
C GLY A 110 -10.54 16.54 0.92
N VAL A 111 -9.48 16.55 0.12
CA VAL A 111 -9.18 15.49 -0.85
C VAL A 111 -8.61 14.25 -0.15
N LYS A 112 -9.14 13.07 -0.49
CA LYS A 112 -8.57 11.77 -0.13
C LYS A 112 -7.38 11.48 -1.04
N VAL A 113 -6.18 11.83 -0.60
CA VAL A 113 -4.98 11.84 -1.45
C VAL A 113 -4.64 10.44 -1.96
N THR A 114 -4.66 9.44 -1.10
CA THR A 114 -4.21 8.08 -1.40
C THR A 114 -5.11 7.39 -2.43
N GLU A 115 -6.43 7.52 -2.27
CA GLU A 115 -7.43 6.99 -3.21
C GLU A 115 -7.28 7.61 -4.61
N VAL A 116 -7.15 8.94 -4.68
CA VAL A 116 -7.00 9.65 -5.95
C VAL A 116 -5.65 9.36 -6.61
N LEU A 117 -4.59 9.11 -5.84
CA LEU A 117 -3.32 8.69 -6.41
C LEU A 117 -3.37 7.26 -6.94
N GLU A 118 -4.04 6.32 -6.25
CA GLU A 118 -4.11 4.93 -6.72
C GLU A 118 -4.96 4.79 -7.99
N HIS A 119 -6.14 5.43 -8.03
CA HIS A 119 -7.11 5.25 -9.12
C HIS A 119 -7.10 6.39 -10.15
N GLY A 120 -6.59 7.57 -9.79
CA GLY A 120 -6.81 8.79 -10.57
C GLY A 120 -8.24 9.30 -10.44
N GLY A 121 -8.60 10.31 -11.25
CA GLY A 121 -9.98 10.79 -11.37
C GLY A 121 -10.14 12.29 -11.22
N ARG A 122 -11.40 12.76 -11.22
CA ARG A 122 -11.73 14.17 -10.96
C ARG A 122 -11.90 14.35 -9.45
N THR A 123 -11.22 15.34 -8.89
CA THR A 123 -11.38 15.74 -7.50
C THR A 123 -11.51 17.25 -7.39
N VAL A 124 -12.23 17.72 -6.39
CA VAL A 124 -12.34 19.14 -6.08
C VAL A 124 -11.26 19.51 -5.08
N ILE A 125 -10.36 20.40 -5.46
CA ILE A 125 -9.34 20.95 -4.58
C ILE A 125 -9.82 22.33 -4.13
N ARG A 126 -9.87 22.54 -2.81
CA ARG A 126 -10.09 23.87 -2.21
C ARG A 126 -8.75 24.58 -2.05
N ASP A 127 -8.61 25.72 -2.72
CA ASP A 127 -7.48 26.63 -2.59
C ASP A 127 -7.99 27.93 -1.98
N LYS A 128 -7.58 28.25 -0.74
CA LYS A 128 -7.91 29.42 0.12
C LYS A 128 -9.31 30.05 -0.01
N ARG A 129 -9.72 30.52 -1.19
CA ARG A 129 -11.01 31.16 -1.51
C ARG A 129 -11.82 30.51 -2.64
N ARG A 130 -11.29 29.52 -3.38
CA ARG A 130 -11.94 28.92 -4.55
C ARG A 130 -11.89 27.40 -4.52
N LYS A 131 -12.99 26.76 -4.94
CA LYS A 131 -13.02 25.33 -5.25
C LYS A 131 -12.71 25.16 -6.74
N ARG A 132 -11.76 24.29 -7.07
CA ARG A 132 -11.42 23.96 -8.46
C ARG A 132 -11.54 22.46 -8.66
N SER A 133 -12.29 22.05 -9.67
CA SER A 133 -12.30 20.66 -10.14
C SER A 133 -11.04 20.41 -10.96
N VAL A 134 -10.22 19.45 -10.55
CA VAL A 134 -8.99 19.06 -11.25
C VAL A 134 -9.05 17.58 -11.57
N ARG A 135 -8.60 17.19 -12.77
CA ARG A 135 -8.39 15.79 -13.13
C ARG A 135 -6.96 15.41 -12.76
N ILE A 136 -6.82 14.41 -11.88
CA ILE A 136 -5.54 13.86 -11.44
C ILE A 136 -5.33 12.52 -12.14
N ALA A 137 -4.17 12.37 -12.79
CA ALA A 137 -3.78 11.10 -13.37
C ALA A 137 -3.35 10.10 -12.29
N ALA A 138 -3.69 8.82 -12.51
CA ALA A 138 -3.34 7.72 -11.62
C ALA A 138 -1.81 7.56 -11.49
N ARG A 139 -1.38 7.27 -10.28
CA ARG A 139 -0.01 7.02 -9.82
C ARG A 139 -0.05 5.82 -8.87
N PRO A 140 -0.39 4.63 -9.39
CA PRO A 140 -0.64 3.47 -8.57
C PRO A 140 0.64 3.02 -7.87
N PHE A 141 0.50 2.55 -6.64
CA PHE A 141 1.60 2.04 -5.82
C PHE A 141 1.20 0.84 -4.98
N MET A 142 -0.10 0.63 -4.73
CA MET A 142 -0.59 -0.54 -4.01
C MET A 142 -0.79 -1.73 -4.93
N ARG A 143 -1.54 -1.56 -6.03
CA ARG A 143 -1.81 -2.66 -6.97
C ARG A 143 -0.53 -3.21 -7.61
N PRO A 144 0.44 -2.38 -8.05
CA PRO A 144 1.71 -2.88 -8.55
C PRO A 144 2.51 -3.64 -7.49
N ALA A 145 2.48 -3.18 -6.23
CA ALA A 145 3.17 -3.85 -5.12
C ALA A 145 2.55 -5.21 -4.78
N LEU A 146 1.23 -5.34 -4.86
CA LEU A 146 0.55 -6.62 -4.72
C LEU A 146 0.95 -7.57 -5.85
N ALA A 147 0.89 -7.11 -7.10
CA ALA A 147 1.24 -7.91 -8.26
C ALA A 147 2.69 -8.41 -8.23
N SER A 148 3.64 -7.58 -7.76
CA SER A 148 5.04 -7.98 -7.66
C SER A 148 5.32 -9.02 -6.58
N GLU A 149 4.56 -9.00 -5.47
CA GLU A 149 4.78 -9.89 -4.33
C GLU A 149 3.90 -11.15 -4.36
N ALA A 150 2.78 -11.14 -5.09
CA ALA A 150 1.84 -12.25 -5.19
C ALA A 150 2.48 -13.62 -5.52
N PRO A 151 3.49 -13.72 -6.41
CA PRO A 151 4.14 -15.01 -6.70
C PRO A 151 4.83 -15.65 -5.49
N LYS A 152 5.18 -14.87 -4.46
CA LYS A 152 5.83 -15.38 -3.24
C LYS A 152 4.83 -15.96 -2.24
N PHE A 153 3.55 -15.68 -2.39
CA PHE A 153 2.52 -16.05 -1.41
C PHE A 153 2.37 -17.55 -1.20
N PRO A 154 2.35 -18.42 -2.23
CA PRO A 154 2.22 -19.86 -2.03
C PRO A 154 3.30 -20.43 -1.11
N ASN A 155 4.53 -19.93 -1.23
CA ASN A 155 5.66 -20.37 -0.40
C ASN A 155 5.49 -19.98 1.08
N LEU A 156 4.68 -18.97 1.41
CA LEU A 156 4.40 -18.59 2.79
C LEU A 156 3.53 -19.63 3.53
N PHE A 157 2.83 -20.49 2.80
CA PHE A 157 1.98 -21.56 3.32
C PHE A 157 2.62 -22.95 3.19
N ALA A 158 3.82 -23.05 2.59
CA ALA A 158 4.52 -24.31 2.49
C ALA A 158 4.84 -24.86 3.90
N ASN A 159 4.46 -26.10 4.16
CA ASN A 159 4.65 -26.79 5.45
C ASN A 159 4.07 -26.02 6.66
N SER A 160 3.01 -25.24 6.45
CA SER A 160 2.44 -24.37 7.49
C SER A 160 1.53 -25.11 8.46
N VAL A 161 1.00 -26.26 8.06
CA VAL A 161 0.19 -27.16 8.91
C VAL A 161 1.09 -28.34 9.31
N LYS A 162 1.22 -28.55 10.62
CA LYS A 162 2.01 -29.62 11.23
C LYS A 162 1.15 -30.37 12.23
#